data_AF-A0A9D6LUV1-F1
#
_entry.id   AF-A0A9D6LUV1-F1
#
_cell.length_a   1.000
_cell.length_b   1.000
_cell.length_c   1.000
_cell.angle_alpha   90.00
_cell.angle_beta   90.00
_cell.angle_gamma   90.00
#
_symmetry.space_group_name_H-M   'P 1'
#
loop_
_entity.id
_entity.type
_entity.pdbx_description
1 polymer ?
#
loop_
_entity_poly.entity_id
_entity_poly.type
_entity_poly.pdbx_seq_one_letter_code
_entity_poly.pdbx_strand_id
1 'polypeptide(L)' 'MVVAWPKKASGFPTDITEDTVRGAGLEAGLVDNKVCEVDETWSGLRLVIRLKDRARFSARPR' A
#
# COMPACT_ATOMS: atom_id res chain seq x y z
N MET A 1 -1.42 -7.36 -1.98
CA MET A 1 -0.95 -6.40 -3.00
C MET A 1 0.22 -5.62 -2.41
N VAL A 2 1.19 -5.20 -3.21
CA VAL A 2 2.24 -4.27 -2.78
C VAL A 2 2.11 -3.01 -3.62
N VAL A 3 2.16 -1.86 -2.96
CA VAL A 3 2.24 -0.55 -3.63
C VAL A 3 3.62 0.00 -3.37
N ALA A 4 4.32 0.43 -4.42
CA ALA A 4 5.62 1.05 -4.33
C ALA A 4 5.56 2.52 -4.78
N TRP A 5 6.30 3.38 -4.11
CA TRP A 5 6.43 4.80 -4.46
C TRP A 5 7.87 5.27 -4.22
N PRO A 6 8.35 6.32 -4.91
CA PRO A 6 9.68 6.85 -4.67
C PRO A 6 9.73 7.43 -3.26
N LYS A 7 10.75 7.10 -2.46
CA LYS A 7 10.90 7.68 -1.13
C LYS A 7 11.39 9.12 -1.25
N LYS A 8 10.94 10.01 -0.36
CA LYS A 8 11.37 11.42 -0.36
C LYS A 8 12.90 11.59 -0.31
N ALA A 9 13.60 10.67 0.34
CA ALA A 9 15.06 10.68 0.43
C ALA A 9 15.79 10.29 -0.88
N SER A 10 15.08 9.76 -1.89
CA SER A 10 15.69 9.33 -3.17
C SER A 10 16.05 10.49 -4.10
N GLY A 11 15.56 11.71 -3.83
CA GLY A 11 15.75 12.86 -4.72
C GLY A 11 14.81 12.89 -5.94
N PHE A 12 13.98 11.86 -6.17
CA PHE A 12 12.95 11.90 -7.19
C PHE A 12 11.78 12.80 -6.76
N PRO A 13 11.25 13.66 -7.66
CA PRO A 13 10.09 14.48 -7.36
C PRO A 13 8.86 13.60 -7.17
N THR A 14 8.29 13.62 -5.97
CA THR A 14 7.10 12.86 -5.61
C THR A 14 6.35 13.55 -4.48
N ASP A 15 5.03 13.64 -4.63
CA ASP A 15 4.12 14.08 -3.56
C ASP A 15 3.52 12.88 -2.80
N ILE A 16 3.83 11.65 -3.23
CA ILE A 16 3.31 10.43 -2.61
C ILE A 16 4.12 10.12 -1.35
N THR A 17 3.42 9.98 -0.23
CA THR A 17 4.00 9.54 1.05
C THR A 17 3.43 8.18 1.48
N GLU A 18 4.02 7.60 2.52
CA GLU A 18 3.44 6.41 3.17
C GLU A 18 1.99 6.66 3.58
N ASP A 19 1.68 7.84 4.14
CA ASP A 19 0.33 8.20 4.56
C ASP A 19 -0.64 8.29 3.38
N THR A 20 -0.20 8.81 2.23
CA THR A 20 -1.01 8.80 0.99
C THR A 20 -1.39 7.37 0.61
N VAL A 21 -0.42 6.45 0.64
CA VAL A 21 -0.64 5.05 0.26
C VAL A 21 -1.50 4.32 1.29
N ARG A 22 -1.28 4.56 2.58
CA ARG A 22 -2.08 3.98 3.67
C ARG A 22 -3.53 4.47 3.61
N GLY A 23 -3.74 5.77 3.38
CA GLY A 23 -5.06 6.37 3.20
C GLY A 23 -5.84 5.72 2.06
N ALA A 24 -5.23 5.65 0.87
CA ALA A 24 -5.82 4.98 -0.29
C ALA A 24 -6.12 3.49 -0.03
N GLY A 25 -5.22 2.79 0.69
CA GLY A 25 -5.42 1.41 1.10
C GLY A 25 -6.64 1.24 2.00
N LEU A 26 -6.81 2.11 3.00
CA LEU A 26 -7.94 2.08 3.92
C LEU A 26 -9.27 2.36 3.22
N GLU A 27 -9.31 3.34 2.32
CA GLU A 27 -10.49 3.62 1.48
C GLU A 27 -10.87 2.43 0.60
N ALA A 28 -9.87 1.69 0.10
CA ALA A 28 -10.07 0.46 -0.63
C ALA A 28 -10.44 -0.75 0.26
N GLY A 29 -10.54 -0.59 1.58
CA GLY A 29 -10.86 -1.65 2.54
C GLY A 29 -9.70 -2.60 2.83
N LEU A 30 -8.47 -2.18 2.54
CA LEU A 30 -7.23 -2.90 2.81
C LEU A 30 -6.55 -2.32 4.05
N VAL A 31 -5.67 -3.11 4.66
CA VAL A 31 -4.81 -2.65 5.75
C VAL A 31 -3.36 -2.94 5.46
N ASP A 32 -2.47 -2.08 5.95
CA ASP A 32 -1.03 -2.31 5.88
C ASP A 32 -0.59 -3.43 6.83
N ASN A 33 0.37 -4.21 6.36
CA ASN A 33 0.96 -5.32 7.12
C ASN A 33 2.46 -5.17 7.30
N LYS A 34 3.14 -4.62 6.29
CA LYS A 34 4.59 -4.44 6.31
C LYS A 34 4.98 -3.32 5.36
N VAL A 35 5.88 -2.46 5.81
CA VAL A 35 6.65 -1.52 5.00
C VAL A 35 8.08 -2.01 4.85
N CYS A 36 8.71 -1.75 3.70
CA CYS A 36 10.12 -2.01 3.46
C CYS A 36 10.72 -1.00 2.49
N GLU A 37 12.04 -0.86 2.54
CA GLU A 37 12.81 -0.30 1.44
C GLU A 37 12.97 -1.39 0.38
N VAL A 38 12.58 -1.08 -0.86
CA VAL A 38 12.76 -2.01 -1.99
C VAL A 38 14.18 -1.86 -2.53
N ASP A 39 14.61 -0.61 -2.73
CA ASP A 39 15.96 -0.24 -3.14
C ASP A 39 16.28 1.22 -2.72
N GLU A 40 17.34 1.79 -3.29
CA GLU A 40 17.79 3.17 -3.06
C GLU A 40 16.76 4.24 -3.45
N THR A 41 15.76 3.90 -4.27
CA THR A 41 14.75 4.83 -4.79
C THR A 41 13.35 4.57 -4.22
N TRP A 42 12.97 3.32 -4.01
CA TRP A 42 11.57 2.93 -3.77
C TRP A 42 11.31 2.41 -2.36
N SER A 43 10.20 2.87 -1.76
CA SER A 43 9.57 2.23 -0.61
C SER A 43 8.43 1.33 -1.08
N GLY A 44 8.15 0.26 -0.34
CA GLY A 44 7.06 -0.67 -0.61
C GLY A 44 6.17 -0.88 0.61
N LEU A 45 4.86 -0.79 0.44
CA LEU A 45 3.85 -1.10 1.46
C LEU A 45 2.99 -2.28 1.02
N ARG A 46 3.01 -3.35 1.82
CA ARG A 46 2.15 -4.51 1.63
C ARG A 46 0.78 -4.24 2.23
N LEU A 47 -0.24 -4.25 1.37
CA LEU A 47 -1.65 -4.13 1.73
C LEU A 47 -2.34 -5.50 1.64
N VAL A 48 -3.13 -5.82 2.67
CA VAL A 48 -3.84 -7.09 2.82
C VAL A 48 -5.31 -6.86 3.19
N ILE A 49 -6.14 -7.84 2.89
CA ILE A 49 -7.52 -7.90 3.37
C ILE A 49 -7.52 -8.54 4.76
N ARG A 50 -8.15 -7.88 5.73
CA ARG A 50 -8.33 -8.44 7.08
C ARG A 50 -9.09 -9.76 6.99
N LEU A 51 -8.75 -10.72 7.87
CA LEU A 51 -9.35 -12.05 7.85
C LEU A 51 -10.89 -12.00 7.87
N LYS A 52 -11.46 -11.18 8.75
CA LYS A 52 -12.92 -10.98 8.89
C LYS A 52 -13.61 -10.41 7.64
N ASP A 53 -12.87 -9.70 6.79
CA ASP A 53 -13.41 -8.99 5.63
C ASP A 53 -13.24 -9.79 4.31
N ARG A 54 -12.52 -10.93 4.32
CA ARG A 54 -12.20 -11.70 3.09
C ARG A 54 -13.43 -12.23 2.36
N ALA A 55 -14.46 -12.66 3.08
CA ALA A 55 -15.68 -13.18 2.47
C ALA A 55 -16.38 -12.12 1.59
N ARG A 56 -16.34 -10.86 2.01
CA ARG A 56 -16.87 -9.72 1.23
C ARG A 56 -16.08 -9.51 -0.06
N PHE A 57 -14.76 -9.68 -0.02
CA PHE A 57 -13.90 -9.48 -1.19
C PHE A 57 -13.99 -10.63 -2.19
N SER A 58 -14.19 -11.87 -1.75
CA SER A 58 -14.38 -13.02 -2.66
C SER A 58 -15.74 -13.01 -3.37
N ALA A 59 -16.74 -12.34 -2.81
CA ALA A 59 -18.08 -12.26 -3.38
C ALA A 59 -18.22 -11.21 -4.52
N ARG A 60 -17.19 -10.39 -4.77
CA ARG A 60 -17.21 -9.39 -5.84
C ARG A 60 -17.04 -10.11 -7.20
N PRO A 61 -17.91 -9.87 -8.20
CA PRO A 61 -17.74 -10.47 -9.51
C PRO A 61 -16.39 -10.06 -10.11
N ARG A 62 -15.70 -11.02 -10.73
CA ARG A 62 -14.37 -10.85 -11.34
C ARG A 62 -14.46 -10.11 -12.66
#